data_AF-A0A4E0RSH9-F1
#
_entry.id   AF-A0A4E0RSH9-F1
#
_cell.length_a   1.000
_cell.length_b   1.000
_cell.length_c   1.000
_cell.angle_alpha   90.00
_cell.angle_beta   90.00
_cell.angle_gamma   90.00
#
_symmetry.space_group_name_H-M   'P 1'
#
loop_
_entity.id
_entity.type
_entity.pdbx_description
1 polymer ?
#
loop_
_entity_poly.entity_id
_entity_poly.type
_entity_poly.pdbx_seq_one_letter_code
_entity_poly.pdbx_strand_id
1 'polypeptide(L)'
;MNIKVVLVILSLTILVSGLTNNLYVQPHGAGARISWPDPIEPTSEFLLLWFKDGMGRIEGHKFIVRTERGFTVRRLEPCAKYVFWLYGFDWNYEINGHWIGYLNTAGCASDMDNNR
;
A
#
# COMPACT_ATOMS: atom_id res chain seq x y z
N MET A 1 -2.94 -16.12 -36.00
CA MET A 1 -2.67 -15.14 -34.92
C MET A 1 -1.26 -14.58 -35.15
N ASN A 2 -1.14 -13.27 -35.38
CA ASN A 2 0.10 -12.65 -35.88
C ASN A 2 1.09 -12.44 -34.72
N ILE A 3 2.35 -12.89 -34.85
CA ILE A 3 3.39 -12.75 -33.81
C ILE A 3 3.56 -11.29 -33.35
N LYS A 4 3.37 -10.33 -34.26
CA LYS A 4 3.38 -8.89 -33.95
C LYS A 4 2.26 -8.47 -33.00
N VAL A 5 1.07 -9.07 -33.12
CA VAL A 5 -0.09 -8.79 -32.23
C VAL A 5 0.16 -9.37 -30.84
N VAL A 6 0.74 -10.57 -30.76
CA VAL A 6 1.10 -11.20 -29.47
C VAL A 6 2.17 -10.38 -28.74
N LEU A 7 3.19 -9.89 -29.45
CA LEU A 7 4.23 -9.03 -28.89
C LEU A 7 3.70 -7.69 -28.39
N VAL A 8 2.80 -7.04 -29.12
CA VAL A 8 2.18 -5.77 -28.69
C VAL A 8 1.34 -5.98 -27.44
N ILE A 9 0.54 -7.06 -27.38
CA ILE A 9 -0.26 -7.39 -26.19
C ILE A 9 0.64 -7.71 -25.00
N LEU A 10 1.70 -8.51 -25.19
CA LEU A 10 2.65 -8.81 -24.11
C LEU A 10 3.34 -7.55 -23.59
N SER A 11 3.78 -6.67 -24.50
CA SER A 11 4.42 -5.40 -24.16
C SER A 11 3.48 -4.50 -23.36
N LEU A 12 2.22 -4.41 -23.79
CA LEU A 12 1.19 -3.61 -23.11
C LEU A 12 0.86 -4.19 -21.73
N THR A 13 0.81 -5.53 -21.57
CA THR A 13 0.60 -6.16 -20.26
C THR A 13 1.77 -6.01 -19.30
N ILE A 14 3.02 -5.98 -19.80
CA ILE A 14 4.22 -5.77 -18.99
C ILE A 14 4.35 -4.30 -18.55
N LEU A 15 3.91 -3.35 -19.39
CA LEU A 15 3.86 -1.92 -19.04
C LEU A 15 2.82 -1.62 -17.95
N VAL A 16 1.68 -2.32 -17.93
CA VAL A 16 0.62 -2.10 -16.91
C VAL A 16 0.99 -2.74 -15.57
N SER A 17 1.72 -3.86 -15.54
CA SER A 17 2.15 -4.51 -14.29
C SER A 17 3.38 -3.87 -13.64
N GLY A 18 4.07 -2.96 -14.35
CA GLY A 18 5.30 -2.29 -13.88
C GLY A 18 5.12 -0.97 -13.12
N LEU A 19 3.89 -0.49 -12.90
CA LEU A 19 3.64 0.85 -12.32
C LEU A 19 3.15 0.85 -10.86
N THR A 20 2.87 -0.30 -10.26
CA THR A 20 2.53 -0.34 -8.82
C THR A 20 3.80 -0.58 -8.02
N ASN A 21 4.39 0.50 -7.52
CA ASN A 21 5.42 0.38 -6.50
C ASN A 21 4.79 -0.24 -5.24
N ASN A 22 5.43 -1.23 -4.64
CA ASN A 22 4.88 -1.90 -3.47
C ASN A 22 5.31 -1.17 -2.19
N LEU A 23 4.38 -1.02 -1.24
CA LEU A 23 4.73 -0.69 0.14
C LEU A 23 5.29 -1.93 0.84
N TYR A 24 6.30 -1.73 1.68
CA TYR A 24 6.71 -2.74 2.64
C TYR A 24 5.79 -2.62 3.86
N VAL A 25 4.91 -3.61 4.03
CA VAL A 25 3.94 -3.65 5.14
C VAL A 25 4.22 -4.87 6.02
N GLN A 26 4.42 -4.63 7.31
CA GLN A 26 4.70 -5.67 8.30
C GLN A 26 3.74 -5.55 9.49
N PRO A 27 3.27 -6.66 10.08
CA PRO A 27 2.55 -6.63 11.34
C PRO A 27 3.38 -5.93 12.42
N HIS A 28 2.75 -5.07 13.22
CA HIS A 28 3.42 -4.39 14.33
C HIS A 28 2.44 -4.15 15.49
N GLY A 29 2.44 -5.05 16.48
CA GLY A 29 1.44 -5.07 17.54
C GLY A 29 0.02 -5.24 16.97
N ALA A 30 -0.95 -4.49 17.49
CA ALA A 30 -2.31 -4.41 16.95
C ALA A 30 -2.40 -3.47 15.71
N GLY A 31 -1.42 -3.52 14.81
CA GLY A 31 -1.27 -2.55 13.74
C GLY A 31 -0.26 -2.97 12.67
N ALA A 32 0.21 -1.98 11.92
CA ALA A 32 1.12 -2.17 10.80
C ALA A 32 2.31 -1.20 10.89
N ARG A 33 3.52 -1.68 10.63
CA ARG A 33 4.65 -0.84 10.23
C ARG A 33 4.70 -0.81 8.72
N ILE A 34 4.69 0.41 8.18
CA ILE A 34 4.72 0.67 6.74
C ILE A 34 6.02 1.39 6.45
N SER A 35 6.72 0.99 5.40
CA SER A 35 7.86 1.71 4.85
C SER A 35 7.85 1.64 3.33
N TRP A 36 8.54 2.58 2.69
CA TRP A 36 8.61 2.70 1.23
C TRP A 36 10.05 3.06 0.81
N PRO A 37 10.42 2.75 -0.45
CA PRO A 37 11.71 3.17 -1.00
C PRO A 37 11.80 4.70 -1.08
N ASP A 38 12.99 5.21 -1.41
CA ASP A 38 13.17 6.65 -1.61
C ASP A 38 12.19 7.20 -2.67
N PRO A 39 11.66 8.41 -2.47
CA PRO A 39 10.75 9.02 -3.44
C PRO A 39 11.47 9.30 -4.75
N ILE A 40 10.67 9.34 -5.82
CA ILE A 40 11.13 9.75 -7.15
C ILE A 40 11.73 11.16 -7.09
N GLU A 41 11.13 12.05 -6.29
CA GLU A 41 11.64 13.39 -6.02
C GLU A 41 11.97 13.58 -4.54
N PRO A 42 13.15 14.13 -4.20
CA PRO A 42 13.49 14.41 -2.80
C PRO A 42 12.52 15.36 -2.10
N THR A 43 11.78 16.15 -2.87
CA THR A 43 10.79 17.14 -2.42
C THR A 43 9.40 16.59 -2.21
N SER A 44 9.12 15.32 -2.56
CA SER A 44 7.80 14.73 -2.38
C SER A 44 7.33 14.79 -0.93
N GLU A 45 6.10 15.24 -0.75
CA GLU A 45 5.32 15.02 0.47
C GLU A 45 4.46 13.77 0.30
N PHE A 46 4.04 13.16 1.41
CA PHE A 46 3.31 11.90 1.35
C PHE A 46 1.97 11.94 2.07
N LEU A 47 0.97 11.30 1.48
CA LEU A 47 -0.32 11.01 2.08
C LEU A 47 -0.52 9.49 2.13
N LEU A 48 -0.57 8.95 3.34
CA LEU A 48 -0.93 7.56 3.59
C LEU A 48 -2.43 7.48 3.89
N LEU A 49 -3.13 6.58 3.21
CA LEU A 49 -4.51 6.19 3.47
C LEU A 49 -4.57 4.71 3.82
N TRP A 50 -5.50 4.31 4.69
CA TRP A 50 -5.79 2.90 4.92
C TRP A 50 -7.29 2.64 5.04
N PHE A 51 -7.68 1.46 4.58
CA PHE A 51 -9.07 1.01 4.55
C PHE A 51 -9.14 -0.50 4.64
N LYS A 52 -10.29 -1.02 5.07
CA LYS A 52 -10.58 -2.45 5.02
C LYS A 52 -10.88 -2.85 3.57
N ASP A 53 -10.28 -3.95 3.14
CA ASP A 53 -10.47 -4.47 1.79
C ASP A 53 -11.96 -4.78 1.53
N GLY A 54 -12.45 -4.39 0.36
CA GLY A 54 -13.86 -4.56 -0.03
C GLY A 54 -14.86 -3.58 0.61
N MET A 55 -14.48 -2.76 1.60
CA MET A 55 -15.41 -1.81 2.24
C MET A 55 -15.53 -0.46 1.54
N GLY A 56 -14.56 -0.10 0.67
CA GLY A 56 -14.57 1.16 -0.09
C GLY A 56 -14.55 2.44 0.76
N ARG A 57 -14.32 2.33 2.07
CA ARG A 57 -14.34 3.45 3.03
C ARG A 57 -12.95 3.64 3.63
N ILE A 58 -12.47 4.89 3.61
CA ILE A 58 -11.22 5.28 4.30
C ILE A 58 -11.43 5.14 5.81
N GLU A 59 -10.64 4.28 6.45
CA GLU A 59 -10.63 4.09 7.90
C GLU A 59 -9.69 5.07 8.60
N GLY A 60 -8.67 5.57 7.89
CA GLY A 60 -7.86 6.68 8.35
C GLY A 60 -6.83 7.16 7.34
N HIS A 61 -6.19 8.28 7.69
CA HIS A 61 -5.20 8.93 6.84
C HIS A 61 -4.11 9.61 7.67
N LYS A 62 -2.97 9.87 7.03
CA LYS A 62 -1.87 10.64 7.62
C LYS A 62 -1.06 11.34 6.55
N PHE A 63 -0.88 12.66 6.70
CA PHE A 63 0.20 13.39 6.03
C PHE A 63 1.52 13.07 6.73
N ILE A 64 2.51 12.67 5.95
CA ILE A 64 3.82 12.24 6.40
C ILE A 64 4.87 13.21 5.84
N VAL A 65 5.74 13.69 6.71
CA VAL A 65 6.78 14.65 6.35
C VAL A 65 7.80 14.03 5.39
N ARG A 66 8.35 14.82 4.47
CA ARG A 66 9.23 14.37 3.37
C ARG A 66 10.43 13.52 3.79
N THR A 67 10.93 13.70 5.00
CA THR A 67 12.14 13.04 5.52
C THR A 67 11.85 11.64 6.06
N GLU A 68 10.59 11.31 6.29
CA GLU A 68 10.21 9.98 6.79
C GLU A 68 10.26 8.93 5.68
N ARG A 69 10.57 7.71 6.08
CA ARG A 69 10.57 6.51 5.22
C ARG A 69 9.71 5.39 5.77
N GLY A 70 8.98 5.68 6.84
CA GLY A 70 8.03 4.75 7.39
C GLY A 70 7.05 5.40 8.35
N PHE A 71 5.97 4.69 8.62
CA PHE A 71 4.94 5.11 9.56
C PHE A 71 4.33 3.88 10.22
N THR A 72 3.92 4.02 11.48
CA THR A 72 3.22 2.96 12.21
C THR A 72 1.75 3.32 12.32
N VAL A 73 0.90 2.54 11.65
CA VAL A 73 -0.55 2.57 11.86
C VAL A 73 -0.87 1.69 13.07
N ARG A 74 -1.61 2.23 14.04
CA ARG A 74 -1.95 1.53 15.29
C ARG A 74 -3.44 1.26 15.38
N ARG A 75 -3.81 0.27 16.19
CA ARG A 75 -5.22 -0.08 16.51
C ARG A 75 -6.03 -0.44 15.26
N LEU A 76 -5.44 -1.24 14.38
CA LEU A 76 -6.20 -1.92 13.35
C LEU A 76 -7.06 -2.99 13.99
N GLU A 77 -8.31 -3.12 13.54
CA GLU A 77 -9.17 -4.20 14.00
C GLU A 77 -8.57 -5.56 13.67
N PRO A 78 -8.67 -6.55 14.59
CA PRO A 78 -8.22 -7.91 14.34
C PRO A 78 -9.11 -8.60 13.29
N CYS A 79 -8.60 -9.68 12.70
CA CYS A 79 -9.30 -10.47 11.68
C CYS A 79 -9.84 -9.66 10.48
N ALA A 80 -9.15 -8.60 10.09
CA ALA A 80 -9.46 -7.81 8.91
C ALA A 80 -8.29 -7.79 7.92
N LYS A 81 -8.63 -7.70 6.64
CA LYS A 81 -7.67 -7.38 5.59
C LYS A 81 -7.68 -5.87 5.36
N TYR A 82 -6.52 -5.24 5.46
CA TYR A 82 -6.31 -3.84 5.17
C TYR A 82 -5.55 -3.64 3.87
N VAL A 83 -5.91 -2.57 3.17
CA VAL A 83 -5.17 -2.00 2.04
C VAL A 83 -4.63 -0.65 2.48
N PHE A 84 -3.38 -0.38 2.10
CA PHE A 84 -2.68 0.86 2.36
C PHE A 84 -2.30 1.50 1.04
N TRP A 85 -2.66 2.76 0.86
CA TRP A 85 -2.24 3.57 -0.28
C TRP A 85 -1.35 4.69 0.21
N LEU A 86 -0.19 4.83 -0.40
CA LEU A 86 0.69 5.97 -0.18
C LEU A 86 0.77 6.75 -1.49
N TYR A 87 0.44 8.04 -1.43
CA TYR A 87 0.66 8.97 -2.52
C TYR A 87 1.87 9.82 -2.20
N GLY A 88 2.75 10.00 -3.17
CA GLY A 88 3.77 11.04 -3.19
C GLY A 88 3.30 12.15 -4.11
N PHE A 89 3.43 13.39 -3.68
CA PHE A 89 3.05 14.55 -4.49
C PHE A 89 4.04 15.70 -4.30
N ASP A 90 4.15 16.54 -5.32
CA ASP A 90 4.94 17.77 -5.28
C ASP A 90 4.15 18.93 -4.62
N TRP A 91 4.76 20.11 -4.56
CA TRP A 91 4.16 21.32 -3.99
C TRP A 91 3.01 21.90 -4.84
N ASN A 92 2.84 21.44 -6.08
CA ASN A 92 1.70 21.74 -6.93
C ASN A 92 0.57 20.70 -6.78
N TYR A 93 0.72 19.76 -5.85
CA TYR A 93 -0.18 18.61 -5.64
C TYR A 93 -0.26 17.66 -6.83
N GLU A 94 0.75 17.65 -7.70
CA GLU A 94 0.87 16.66 -8.75
C GLU A 94 1.38 15.34 -8.16
N ILE A 95 0.66 14.25 -8.41
CA ILE A 95 1.05 12.92 -7.93
C ILE A 95 2.28 12.47 -8.70
N ASN A 96 3.39 12.32 -7.99
CA ASN A 96 4.66 11.84 -8.52
C ASN A 96 5.02 10.42 -8.03
N GLY A 97 4.17 9.80 -7.20
CA GLY A 97 4.31 8.41 -6.83
C GLY A 97 3.05 7.83 -6.21
N HIS A 98 2.84 6.53 -6.41
CA HIS A 98 1.75 5.79 -5.80
C HIS A 98 2.25 4.40 -5.40
N TRP A 99 2.05 4.05 -4.14
CA TRP A 99 2.42 2.75 -3.59
C TRP A 99 1.24 2.08 -2.91
N ILE A 100 1.15 0.75 -3.07
CA ILE A 100 0.09 -0.05 -2.48
C ILE A 100 0.69 -1.16 -1.62
N GLY A 101 0.08 -1.44 -0.47
CA GLY A 101 0.42 -2.56 0.38
C GLY A 101 -0.80 -3.17 1.04
N TYR A 102 -0.65 -4.39 1.55
CA TYR A 102 -1.73 -5.15 2.16
C TYR A 102 -1.28 -5.76 3.48
N LEU A 103 -2.21 -5.91 4.42
CA LEU A 103 -1.98 -6.65 5.66
C LEU A 103 -3.24 -7.41 6.06
N ASN A 104 -3.09 -8.68 6.40
CA ASN A 104 -4.10 -9.41 7.17
C ASN A 104 -3.71 -9.29 8.65
N THR A 105 -4.59 -8.71 9.47
CA THR A 105 -4.38 -8.67 10.91
C THR A 105 -4.72 -10.03 11.53
N ALA A 106 -3.91 -10.49 12.49
CA ALA A 106 -4.15 -11.73 13.22
C ALA A 106 -5.36 -11.64 14.18
N GLY A 107 -5.67 -12.76 14.84
CA GLY A 107 -6.70 -12.82 15.89
C GLY A 107 -8.09 -13.14 15.36
N CYS A 108 -8.18 -13.94 14.29
CA CYS A 108 -9.45 -14.52 13.88
C CYS A 108 -9.89 -15.57 14.92
N ALA A 109 -11.20 -15.74 15.10
CA ALA A 109 -11.73 -16.74 16.03
C ALA A 109 -11.18 -18.15 15.72
N SER A 110 -10.99 -18.47 14.43
CA SER A 110 -10.36 -19.70 13.95
C SER A 110 -8.91 -19.91 14.42
N ASP A 111 -8.18 -18.82 14.71
CA ASP A 111 -6.79 -18.90 15.16
C ASP A 111 -6.72 -19.25 16.66
N MET A 112 -7.79 -18.97 17.43
CA MET A 112 -7.86 -19.25 18.86
C MET A 112 -8.29 -20.69 19.15
N ASP A 113 -9.05 -21.32 18.26
CA ASP A 113 -9.49 -22.71 18.41
C ASP A 113 -8.37 -23.73 18.17
N ASN A 114 -7.35 -23.38 17.37
CA ASN A 114 -6.20 -24.26 17.07
C ASN A 114 -5.10 -24.29 18.14
N ASN A 115 -5.28 -23.53 19.25
CA ASN A 115 -4.28 -23.41 20.32
C ASN A 115 -4.78 -23.97 21.66
N ARG A 116 -5.75 -24.90 21.59
CA ARG A 116 -6.38 -25.56 22.74
C ARG A 116 -6.20 -27.08 22.64
#